data_AF-A0A8B8QBX8-F1
#
_entry.id   AF-A0A8B8QBX8-F1
#
_cell.length_a   1.000
_cell.length_b   1.000
_cell.length_c   1.000
_cell.angle_alpha   90.00
_cell.angle_beta   90.00
_cell.angle_gamma   90.00
#
_symmetry.space_group_name_H-M   'P 1'
#
loop_
_entity.id
_entity.type
_entity.pdbx_description
1 polymer ?
#
loop_
_entity_poly.entity_id
_entity_poly.type
_entity_poly.pdbx_seq_one_letter_code
_entity_poly.pdbx_strand_id
1 'polypeptide(L)'
;MAGVSSPVNFSEFKNDVPVLNGENYKIWKELIFLQLGCMDINYDIRKDELPAPTDTSTAAEIALYERWERSNRLSAMFIRTKVSPSIHSLISQHNNVEALLDTIGAQFETSEGVHAMTLIMKFSSLKLTRVESVREHIMKMRDIVAQLKNLEVDISKSFLVYYILNTLSQQYAPFKIFYNTHKDKWLINELMTMYIQEKDRLLLEWEIVFI
;
A
#
# COMPACT_ATOMS: atom_id res chain seq x y z
N MET A 1 50.24 14.97 5.34
CA MET A 1 49.89 13.81 4.50
C MET A 1 48.37 13.71 4.49
N ALA A 2 47.74 14.14 3.40
CA ALA A 2 46.30 14.05 3.23
C ALA A 2 45.94 12.61 2.86
N GLY A 3 45.13 11.96 3.70
CA GLY A 3 44.66 10.59 3.44
C GLY A 3 43.79 10.58 2.20
N VAL A 4 44.24 9.86 1.18
CA VAL A 4 43.44 9.55 -0.01
C VAL A 4 42.31 8.64 0.45
N SER A 5 41.09 9.17 0.50
CA SER A 5 39.88 8.36 0.65
C SER A 5 39.76 7.48 -0.59
N SER A 6 39.89 6.17 -0.39
CA SER A 6 39.60 5.17 -1.41
C SER A 6 38.20 5.40 -1.98
N PRO A 7 37.98 5.29 -3.30
CA PRO A 7 36.63 5.27 -3.83
C PRO A 7 35.90 4.07 -3.24
N VAL A 8 34.70 4.31 -2.68
CA VAL A 8 33.82 3.26 -2.18
C VAL A 8 33.59 2.29 -3.34
N ASN A 9 34.03 1.04 -3.15
CA ASN A 9 33.88 0.02 -4.16
C ASN A 9 32.44 -0.52 -4.12
N PHE A 10 31.56 0.05 -4.94
CA PHE A 10 30.15 -0.34 -5.05
C PHE A 10 29.95 -1.76 -5.60
N SER A 11 31.01 -2.48 -5.98
CA SER A 11 30.94 -3.84 -6.52
C SER A 11 30.42 -4.89 -5.54
N GLU A 12 30.36 -4.57 -4.23
CA GLU A 12 29.83 -5.48 -3.20
C GLU A 12 28.31 -5.40 -3.00
N PHE A 13 27.63 -4.41 -3.58
CA PHE A 13 26.16 -4.40 -3.61
C PHE A 13 25.66 -5.36 -4.70
N LYS A 14 25.69 -6.66 -4.39
CA LYS A 14 25.01 -7.70 -5.17
C LYS A 14 23.49 -7.65 -4.91
N ASN A 15 22.89 -6.46 -5.03
CA ASN A 15 21.44 -6.29 -5.05
C ASN A 15 20.97 -6.64 -6.46
N ASP A 16 20.96 -7.94 -6.77
CA ASP A 16 20.36 -8.39 -8.02
C ASP A 16 18.88 -8.00 -8.00
N VAL A 17 18.48 -7.13 -8.93
CA VAL A 17 17.09 -6.73 -9.06
C VAL A 17 16.29 -8.01 -9.36
N PRO A 18 15.33 -8.41 -8.50
CA PRO A 18 14.51 -9.57 -8.78
C PRO A 18 13.68 -9.34 -10.04
N VAL A 19 13.25 -10.40 -10.72
CA VAL A 19 12.30 -10.24 -11.84
C VAL A 19 10.95 -9.80 -11.28
N LEU A 20 10.32 -8.79 -11.87
CA LEU A 20 8.99 -8.32 -11.49
C LEU A 20 7.96 -9.45 -11.72
N ASN A 21 7.29 -9.88 -10.66
CA ASN A 21 6.28 -10.95 -10.67
C ASN A 21 4.90 -10.52 -10.17
N GLY A 22 4.76 -9.22 -9.88
CA GLY A 22 3.51 -8.57 -9.46
C GLY A 22 3.39 -8.34 -7.95
N GLU A 23 3.90 -9.25 -7.13
CA GLU A 23 3.86 -9.08 -5.66
C GLU A 23 5.03 -8.22 -5.15
N ASN A 24 6.12 -8.16 -5.90
CA ASN A 24 7.36 -7.50 -5.51
C ASN A 24 7.51 -6.06 -6.04
N TYR A 25 6.47 -5.45 -6.62
CA TYR A 25 6.58 -4.18 -7.34
C TYR A 25 7.26 -3.04 -6.56
N LYS A 26 6.92 -2.84 -5.28
CA LYS A 26 7.51 -1.76 -4.46
C LYS A 26 9.04 -1.91 -4.34
N ILE A 27 9.49 -3.10 -3.95
CA ILE A 27 10.92 -3.40 -3.79
C ILE A 27 11.62 -3.39 -5.16
N TRP A 28 10.95 -3.92 -6.18
CA TRP A 28 11.46 -3.93 -7.56
C TRP A 28 11.72 -2.51 -8.08
N LYS A 29 10.76 -1.59 -7.91
CA LYS A 29 10.86 -0.19 -8.37
C LYS A 29 12.05 0.53 -7.73
N GLU A 30 12.23 0.37 -6.41
CA GLU A 30 13.37 0.95 -5.69
C GLU A 30 14.72 0.40 -6.17
N LEU A 31 14.83 -0.91 -6.35
CA LEU A 31 16.06 -1.56 -6.81
C LEU A 31 16.39 -1.24 -8.26
N ILE A 32 15.39 -1.11 -9.14
CA ILE A 32 15.57 -0.63 -10.51
C ILE A 32 16.18 0.77 -10.51
N PHE A 33 15.59 1.73 -9.78
CA PHE A 33 16.09 3.10 -9.77
C PHE A 33 17.51 3.20 -9.18
N LEU A 34 17.79 2.42 -8.13
CA LEU A 34 19.13 2.33 -7.56
C LEU A 34 20.13 1.85 -8.61
N GLN A 35 19.82 0.75 -9.32
CA GLN A 35 20.73 0.15 -10.28
C GLN A 35 20.95 1.03 -11.52
N LEU A 36 19.89 1.66 -12.04
CA LEU A 36 20.00 2.62 -13.15
C LEU A 36 20.87 3.82 -12.75
N GLY A 37 20.76 4.27 -11.49
CA GLY A 37 21.62 5.32 -10.93
C GLY A 37 23.08 4.88 -10.79
N CYS A 38 23.35 3.67 -10.31
CA CYS A 38 24.69 3.11 -10.21
C CYS A 38 25.37 2.93 -11.58
N MET A 39 24.58 2.66 -12.62
CA MET A 39 25.05 2.51 -14.01
C MET A 39 25.18 3.85 -14.75
N ASP A 40 24.78 4.98 -14.13
CA ASP A 40 24.72 6.31 -14.74
C ASP A 40 23.92 6.36 -16.06
N ILE A 41 22.81 5.63 -16.11
CA ILE A 41 21.88 5.60 -17.25
C ILE A 41 20.50 6.14 -16.90
N ASN A 42 20.36 6.90 -15.82
CA ASN A 42 19.07 7.43 -15.34
C ASN A 42 18.83 8.92 -15.68
N TYR A 43 19.51 9.44 -16.70
CA TYR A 43 19.37 10.83 -17.11
C TYR A 43 17.94 11.12 -17.62
N ASP A 44 17.33 10.17 -18.33
CA ASP A 44 15.94 10.20 -18.80
C ASP A 44 14.90 10.24 -17.67
N ILE A 45 15.23 9.69 -16.50
CA ILE A 45 14.33 9.69 -15.32
C ILE A 45 14.41 11.01 -14.55
N ARG A 46 15.53 11.73 -14.64
CA ARG A 46 15.78 12.99 -13.92
C ARG A 46 15.35 14.23 -14.70
N LYS A 47 15.12 14.09 -16.00
CA LYS A 47 14.84 15.18 -16.93
C LYS A 47 13.70 14.79 -17.85
N ASP A 48 12.70 15.67 -17.92
CA ASP A 48 11.58 15.57 -18.84
C ASP A 48 12.05 15.37 -20.28
N GLU A 49 11.21 14.69 -21.08
CA GLU A 49 11.47 14.43 -22.49
C GLU A 49 11.83 15.74 -23.23
N LEU A 50 13.04 15.75 -23.81
CA LEU A 50 13.51 16.88 -24.58
C LEU A 50 12.85 16.89 -25.96
N PRO A 51 12.46 18.06 -26.48
CA PRO A 51 11.97 18.16 -27.85
C PRO A 51 12.98 17.60 -28.85
N ALA A 52 12.49 16.90 -29.87
CA ALA A 52 13.35 16.41 -30.94
C ALA A 52 14.10 17.59 -31.60
N PRO A 53 15.41 17.45 -31.89
CA PRO A 53 16.17 18.51 -32.54
C PRO A 53 15.59 18.83 -33.92
N THR A 54 15.46 20.12 -34.19
CA THR A 54 15.14 20.67 -35.52
C THR A 54 16.39 21.19 -36.23
N ASP A 55 16.28 21.53 -37.51
CA ASP A 55 17.37 22.10 -38.32
C ASP A 55 17.95 23.42 -37.76
N THR A 56 17.24 24.08 -36.84
CA THR A 56 17.68 25.31 -36.18
C THR A 56 18.35 25.07 -34.82
N SER A 57 18.44 23.82 -34.37
CA SER A 57 18.96 23.49 -33.04
C SER A 57 20.46 23.75 -32.97
N THR A 58 20.89 24.24 -31.82
CA THR A 58 22.30 24.40 -31.50
C THR A 58 22.96 23.04 -31.28
N ALA A 59 24.28 22.97 -31.47
CA ALA A 59 25.04 21.75 -31.18
C ALA A 59 24.89 21.28 -29.71
N ALA A 60 24.67 22.21 -28.77
CA ALA A 60 24.44 21.90 -27.37
C ALA A 60 23.08 21.22 -27.14
N GLU A 61 22.02 21.68 -27.81
CA GLU A 61 20.67 21.08 -27.73
C GLU A 61 20.66 19.67 -28.33
N ILE A 62 21.33 19.49 -29.48
CA ILE A 62 21.49 18.16 -30.11
C ILE A 62 22.19 17.20 -29.15
N ALA A 63 23.31 17.61 -28.54
CA ALA A 63 24.06 16.77 -27.61
C ALA A 63 23.25 16.40 -26.34
N LEU A 64 22.41 17.31 -25.85
CA LEU A 64 21.50 17.04 -24.72
C LEU A 64 20.43 16.02 -25.09
N TYR A 65 19.83 16.16 -26.28
CA TYR A 65 18.86 15.21 -26.79
C TYR A 65 19.48 13.82 -27.00
N GLU A 66 20.64 13.73 -27.65
CA GLU A 66 21.33 12.44 -27.85
C GLU A 66 21.69 11.77 -26.53
N ARG A 67 22.11 12.54 -25.52
CA ARG A 67 22.34 12.02 -24.17
C ARG A 67 21.07 11.46 -23.55
N TRP A 68 19.96 12.16 -23.69
CA TRP A 68 18.66 11.72 -23.20
C TRP A 68 18.15 10.48 -23.93
N GLU A 69 18.19 10.46 -25.27
CA GLU A 69 17.78 9.32 -26.11
C GLU A 69 18.59 8.06 -25.77
N ARG A 70 19.91 8.21 -25.60
CA ARG A 70 20.78 7.12 -25.19
C ARG A 70 20.41 6.60 -23.80
N SER A 71 20.16 7.48 -22.84
CA SER A 71 19.76 7.13 -21.48
C SER A 71 18.44 6.36 -21.49
N ASN A 72 17.42 6.91 -22.14
CA ASN A 72 16.11 6.30 -22.31
C ASN A 72 16.22 4.90 -22.93
N ARG A 73 16.99 4.74 -24.02
CA ARG A 73 17.17 3.44 -24.67
C ARG A 73 17.82 2.40 -23.76
N LEU A 74 18.86 2.79 -23.02
CA LEU A 74 19.59 1.87 -22.13
C LEU A 74 18.75 1.50 -20.90
N SER A 75 18.09 2.46 -20.27
CA SER A 75 17.16 2.24 -19.16
C SER A 75 16.01 1.33 -19.58
N ALA A 76 15.40 1.58 -20.73
CA ALA A 76 14.29 0.77 -21.23
C ALA A 76 14.71 -0.67 -21.55
N MET A 77 15.92 -0.88 -22.07
CA MET A 77 16.48 -2.22 -22.25
C MET A 77 16.70 -2.91 -20.91
N PHE A 78 17.33 -2.23 -19.95
CA PHE A 78 17.62 -2.81 -18.65
C PHE A 78 16.34 -3.22 -17.90
N ILE A 79 15.36 -2.33 -17.83
CA ILE A 79 14.07 -2.61 -17.17
C ILE A 79 13.40 -3.83 -17.79
N ARG A 80 13.37 -3.96 -19.12
CA ARG A 80 12.79 -5.13 -19.81
C ARG A 80 13.45 -6.46 -19.41
N THR A 81 14.75 -6.47 -19.13
CA THR A 81 15.43 -7.70 -18.65
C THR A 81 15.00 -8.13 -17.25
N LYS A 82 14.41 -7.21 -16.47
CA LYS A 82 13.99 -7.40 -15.08
C LYS A 82 12.48 -7.53 -14.93
N VAL A 83 11.77 -7.83 -16.01
CA VAL A 83 10.32 -7.97 -16.06
C VAL A 83 9.96 -9.38 -16.52
N SER A 84 8.92 -10.00 -15.94
CA SER A 84 8.50 -11.34 -16.34
C SER A 84 7.90 -11.37 -17.76
N PRO A 85 7.89 -12.54 -18.43
CA PRO A 85 7.28 -12.67 -19.76
C PRO A 85 5.81 -12.23 -19.83
N SER A 86 5.04 -12.39 -18.75
CA SER A 86 3.62 -12.00 -18.72
C SER A 86 3.39 -10.48 -18.72
N ILE A 87 4.37 -9.71 -18.24
CA ILE A 87 4.33 -8.24 -18.23
C ILE A 87 5.02 -7.69 -19.49
N HIS A 88 5.97 -8.44 -20.06
CA HIS A 88 6.67 -8.04 -21.29
C HIS A 88 5.71 -7.74 -22.45
N SER A 89 4.61 -8.48 -22.59
CA SER A 89 3.58 -8.19 -23.60
C SER A 89 2.92 -6.82 -23.39
N LEU A 90 2.71 -6.41 -22.14
CA LEU A 90 2.08 -5.14 -21.78
C LEU A 90 2.96 -3.94 -22.16
N ILE A 91 4.28 -4.04 -21.94
CA ILE A 91 5.22 -2.93 -22.17
C ILE A 91 5.89 -2.96 -23.55
N SER A 92 5.59 -3.94 -24.38
CA SER A 92 6.26 -4.18 -25.66
C SER A 92 6.16 -3.00 -26.66
N GLN A 93 5.14 -2.15 -26.51
CA GLN A 93 4.86 -1.03 -27.41
C GLN A 93 5.53 0.29 -26.97
N HIS A 94 6.06 0.38 -25.74
CA HIS A 94 6.58 1.62 -25.17
C HIS A 94 8.10 1.75 -25.32
N ASN A 95 8.57 2.63 -26.18
CA ASN A 95 10.02 2.91 -26.33
C ASN A 95 10.54 3.95 -25.34
N ASN A 96 9.64 4.74 -24.74
CA ASN A 96 9.95 5.72 -23.70
C ASN A 96 9.86 5.05 -22.31
N VAL A 97 10.87 5.27 -21.46
CA VAL A 97 10.99 4.74 -20.09
C VAL A 97 9.90 5.25 -19.17
N GLU A 98 9.53 6.53 -19.28
CA GLU A 98 8.42 7.13 -18.52
C GLU A 98 7.12 6.38 -18.81
N ALA A 99 6.75 6.28 -20.09
CA ALA A 99 5.56 5.53 -20.51
C ALA A 99 5.61 4.05 -20.09
N LEU A 100 6.80 3.43 -20.12
CA LEU A 100 6.98 2.06 -19.67
C LEU A 100 6.75 1.93 -18.16
N LEU A 101 7.34 2.81 -17.35
CA LEU A 101 7.21 2.81 -15.90
C LEU A 101 5.79 3.14 -15.45
N ASP A 102 5.10 4.05 -16.16
CA ASP A 102 3.70 4.39 -15.92
C ASP A 102 2.79 3.21 -16.20
N THR A 103 2.98 2.51 -17.32
CA THR A 103 2.20 1.30 -17.64
C THR A 103 2.40 0.19 -16.61
N ILE A 104 3.63 -0.02 -16.14
CA ILE A 104 3.91 -0.98 -15.05
C ILE A 104 3.29 -0.50 -13.73
N GLY A 105 3.43 0.79 -13.42
CA GLY A 105 2.84 1.42 -12.24
C GLY A 105 1.34 1.24 -12.19
N ALA A 106 0.62 1.58 -13.26
CA ALA A 106 -0.82 1.38 -13.36
C ALA A 106 -1.27 -0.07 -13.12
N GLN A 107 -0.44 -1.06 -13.46
CA GLN A 107 -0.75 -2.47 -13.24
C GLN A 107 -0.50 -2.95 -11.80
N PHE A 108 0.53 -2.42 -11.12
CA PHE A 108 1.05 -2.99 -9.87
C PHE A 108 1.18 -2.03 -8.69
N GLU A 109 1.11 -0.73 -8.91
CA GLU A 109 0.69 0.18 -7.86
C GLU A 109 -0.68 -0.30 -7.44
N THR A 110 -0.79 -0.60 -6.15
CA THR A 110 -1.93 -1.30 -5.57
C THR A 110 -3.15 -0.50 -5.98
N SER A 111 -3.93 -1.01 -6.94
CA SER A 111 -5.05 -0.22 -7.44
C SER A 111 -5.94 0.08 -6.25
N GLU A 112 -6.44 1.30 -6.17
CA GLU A 112 -7.32 1.71 -5.08
C GLU A 112 -8.47 0.69 -4.92
N GLY A 113 -8.94 0.11 -6.04
CA GLY A 113 -9.90 -0.99 -6.06
C GLY A 113 -9.44 -2.30 -5.39
N VAL A 114 -8.22 -2.78 -5.64
CA VAL A 114 -7.68 -4.00 -4.98
C VAL A 114 -7.42 -3.75 -3.50
N HIS A 115 -6.93 -2.55 -3.16
CA HIS A 115 -6.72 -2.16 -1.76
C HIS A 115 -8.05 -2.04 -1.01
N ALA A 116 -9.04 -1.38 -1.59
CA ALA A 116 -10.40 -1.29 -1.05
C ALA A 116 -11.03 -2.67 -0.90
N MET A 117 -10.93 -3.55 -1.90
CA MET A 117 -11.43 -4.92 -1.84
C MET A 117 -10.80 -5.70 -0.68
N THR A 118 -9.48 -5.59 -0.51
CA THR A 118 -8.75 -6.23 0.59
C THR A 118 -9.22 -5.70 1.95
N LEU A 119 -9.40 -4.38 2.09
CA LEU A 119 -9.92 -3.77 3.31
C LEU A 119 -11.36 -4.17 3.60
N ILE A 120 -12.23 -4.28 2.58
CA ILE A 120 -13.59 -4.79 2.71
C ILE A 120 -13.60 -6.25 3.19
N MET A 121 -12.74 -7.11 2.62
CA MET A 121 -12.60 -8.50 3.07
C MET A 121 -12.10 -8.60 4.52
N LYS A 122 -11.14 -7.76 4.91
CA LYS A 122 -10.67 -7.69 6.31
C LYS A 122 -11.78 -7.21 7.23
N PHE A 123 -12.50 -6.15 6.84
CA PHE A 123 -13.64 -5.62 7.59
C PHE A 123 -14.72 -6.68 7.78
N SER A 124 -15.09 -7.41 6.72
CA SER A 124 -16.19 -8.38 6.72
C SER A 124 -15.89 -9.66 7.53
N SER A 125 -14.62 -10.01 7.66
CA SER A 125 -14.15 -11.21 8.36
C SER A 125 -13.72 -10.95 9.81
N LEU A 126 -13.55 -9.69 10.21
CA LEU A 126 -13.07 -9.33 11.53
C LEU A 126 -14.11 -9.71 12.61
N LYS A 127 -13.73 -10.58 13.54
CA LYS A 127 -14.55 -11.01 14.68
C LYS A 127 -13.82 -10.73 15.98
N LEU A 128 -14.56 -10.43 17.04
CA LEU A 128 -13.95 -10.28 18.36
C LEU A 128 -13.42 -11.64 18.81
N THR A 129 -12.12 -11.73 19.02
CA THR A 129 -11.48 -12.95 19.54
C THR A 129 -11.56 -12.99 21.07
N ARG A 130 -11.31 -14.17 21.67
CA ARG A 130 -11.35 -14.32 23.15
C ARG A 130 -10.22 -13.58 23.87
N VAL A 131 -9.12 -13.31 23.17
CA VAL A 131 -7.90 -12.69 23.74
C VAL A 131 -7.89 -11.17 23.53
N GLU A 132 -8.54 -10.69 22.46
CA GLU A 132 -8.62 -9.27 22.12
C GLU A 132 -9.61 -8.52 23.00
N SER A 133 -9.24 -7.32 23.47
CA SER A 133 -10.18 -6.43 24.14
C SER A 133 -11.10 -5.75 23.13
N VAL A 134 -12.35 -5.46 23.51
CA VAL A 134 -13.27 -4.74 22.60
C VAL A 134 -12.78 -3.33 22.26
N ARG A 135 -11.99 -2.70 23.13
CA ARG A 135 -11.32 -1.44 22.79
C ARG A 135 -10.44 -1.59 21.56
N GLU A 136 -9.56 -2.58 21.56
CA GLU A 136 -8.66 -2.88 20.44
C GLU A 136 -9.47 -3.28 19.20
N HIS A 137 -10.50 -4.10 19.38
CA HIS A 137 -11.39 -4.52 18.30
C HIS A 137 -12.06 -3.32 17.60
N ILE A 138 -12.62 -2.39 18.38
CA ILE A 138 -13.27 -1.19 17.86
C ILE A 138 -12.26 -0.24 17.21
N MET A 139 -11.05 -0.13 17.76
CA MET A 139 -9.98 0.65 17.12
C MET A 139 -9.61 0.07 15.76
N LYS A 140 -9.44 -1.25 15.63
CA LYS A 140 -9.17 -1.91 14.34
C LYS A 140 -10.29 -1.69 13.33
N MET A 141 -11.54 -1.82 13.76
CA MET A 141 -12.72 -1.53 12.92
C MET A 141 -12.72 -0.08 12.41
N ARG A 142 -12.43 0.89 13.29
CA ARG A 142 -12.37 2.31 12.92
C ARG A 142 -11.21 2.64 11.99
N ASP A 143 -10.05 2.02 12.21
CA ASP A 143 -8.87 2.19 11.37
C ASP A 143 -9.15 1.71 9.93
N ILE A 144 -9.74 0.52 9.77
CA ILE A 144 -10.15 0.01 8.45
C ILE A 144 -11.15 0.95 7.76
N VAL A 145 -12.15 1.46 8.50
CA VAL A 145 -13.14 2.41 7.96
C VAL A 145 -12.48 3.73 7.54
N ALA A 146 -11.50 4.23 8.30
CA ALA A 146 -10.76 5.44 7.95
C ALA A 146 -9.93 5.23 6.67
N GLN A 147 -9.29 4.07 6.53
CA GLN A 147 -8.56 3.70 5.32
C GLN A 147 -9.50 3.58 4.11
N LEU A 148 -10.68 2.96 4.27
CA LEU A 148 -11.71 2.88 3.22
C LEU A 148 -12.22 4.25 2.80
N LYS A 149 -12.39 5.17 3.74
CA LYS A 149 -12.80 6.55 3.44
C LYS A 149 -11.78 7.30 2.59
N ASN A 150 -10.48 7.04 2.77
CA ASN A 150 -9.43 7.61 1.91
C ASN A 150 -9.48 7.07 0.47
N LEU A 151 -10.18 5.95 0.25
CA LEU A 151 -10.40 5.31 -1.05
C LEU A 151 -11.83 5.59 -1.59
N GLU A 152 -12.46 6.67 -1.12
CA GLU A 152 -13.83 7.07 -1.49
C GLU A 152 -14.93 6.03 -1.17
N VAL A 153 -14.63 5.01 -0.36
CA VAL A 153 -15.62 4.05 0.14
C VAL A 153 -16.13 4.51 1.51
N ASP A 154 -17.31 5.13 1.53
CA ASP A 154 -17.89 5.64 2.77
C ASP A 154 -18.71 4.57 3.51
N ILE A 155 -18.44 4.44 4.81
CA ILE A 155 -19.19 3.57 5.72
C ILE A 155 -19.89 4.45 6.75
N SER A 156 -21.23 4.44 6.72
CA SER A 156 -22.01 5.22 7.67
C SER A 156 -21.70 4.83 9.12
N LYS A 157 -21.63 5.83 10.01
CA LYS A 157 -21.41 5.60 11.45
C LYS A 157 -22.43 4.64 12.05
N SER A 158 -23.69 4.73 11.61
CA SER A 158 -24.77 3.82 12.02
C SER A 158 -24.48 2.38 11.61
N PHE A 159 -24.07 2.14 10.36
CA PHE A 159 -23.73 0.80 9.90
C PHE A 159 -22.56 0.23 10.70
N LEU A 160 -21.52 1.02 10.95
CA LEU A 160 -20.36 0.59 11.73
C LEU A 160 -20.74 0.13 13.14
N VAL A 161 -21.64 0.84 13.84
CA VAL A 161 -22.13 0.45 15.16
C VAL A 161 -22.86 -0.90 15.11
N TYR A 162 -23.81 -1.06 14.17
CA TYR A 162 -24.51 -2.33 14.00
C TYR A 162 -23.58 -3.47 13.61
N TYR A 163 -22.55 -3.18 12.80
CA TYR A 163 -21.58 -4.17 12.37
C TYR A 163 -20.70 -4.65 13.53
N ILE A 164 -20.17 -3.73 14.35
CA ILE A 164 -19.40 -4.05 15.57
C ILE A 164 -20.24 -4.91 16.53
N LEU A 165 -21.52 -4.59 16.72
CA LEU A 165 -22.41 -5.43 17.54
C LEU A 165 -22.54 -6.86 17.00
N ASN A 166 -22.58 -7.01 15.68
CA ASN A 166 -22.63 -8.33 15.02
C ASN A 166 -21.30 -9.10 15.10
N THR A 167 -20.17 -8.45 15.37
CA THR A 167 -18.86 -9.09 15.47
C THR A 167 -18.51 -9.56 16.88
N LEU A 168 -19.24 -9.09 17.90
CA LEU A 168 -19.10 -9.56 19.27
C LEU A 168 -19.40 -11.07 19.38
N SER A 169 -18.60 -11.77 20.19
CA SER A 169 -18.79 -13.19 20.54
C SER A 169 -20.18 -13.45 21.17
N GLN A 170 -20.65 -14.69 21.10
CA GLN A 170 -21.96 -15.12 21.62
C GLN A 170 -22.12 -14.84 23.12
N GLN A 171 -21.03 -14.79 23.89
CA GLN A 171 -21.05 -14.42 25.32
C GLN A 171 -21.63 -13.01 25.59
N TYR A 172 -21.67 -12.14 24.57
CA TYR A 172 -22.28 -10.80 24.66
C TYR A 172 -23.71 -10.78 24.11
N ALA A 173 -24.38 -11.92 23.97
CA ALA A 173 -25.78 -11.97 23.51
C ALA A 173 -26.74 -11.13 24.35
N PRO A 174 -26.67 -11.11 25.71
CA PRO A 174 -27.52 -10.23 26.52
C PRO A 174 -27.33 -8.74 26.19
N PHE A 175 -26.08 -8.33 25.98
CA PHE A 175 -25.74 -6.97 25.56
C PHE A 175 -26.33 -6.59 24.19
N LYS A 176 -26.32 -7.51 23.22
CA LYS A 176 -26.94 -7.29 21.90
C LYS A 176 -28.45 -7.11 22.02
N ILE A 177 -29.12 -7.92 22.85
CA ILE A 177 -30.57 -7.81 23.11
C ILE A 177 -30.88 -6.48 23.80
N PHE A 178 -30.06 -6.09 24.78
CA PHE A 178 -30.18 -4.82 25.47
C PHE A 178 -30.09 -3.66 24.47
N TYR A 179 -29.03 -3.59 23.66
CA TYR A 179 -28.90 -2.56 22.62
C TYR A 179 -30.10 -2.52 21.66
N ASN A 180 -30.57 -3.66 21.17
CA ASN A 180 -31.67 -3.72 20.19
C ASN A 180 -33.03 -3.33 20.76
N THR A 181 -33.22 -3.44 22.07
CA THR A 181 -34.48 -3.06 22.76
C THR A 181 -34.44 -1.62 23.29
N HIS A 182 -33.27 -0.98 23.30
CA HIS A 182 -33.13 0.44 23.65
C HIS A 182 -33.66 1.34 22.53
N LYS A 183 -34.46 2.34 22.91
CA LYS A 183 -35.02 3.31 21.96
C LYS A 183 -33.99 4.29 21.43
N ASP A 184 -32.98 4.62 22.24
CA ASP A 184 -31.91 5.55 21.88
C ASP A 184 -30.74 4.80 21.26
N LYS A 185 -30.34 5.21 20.05
CA LYS A 185 -29.20 4.60 19.35
C LYS A 185 -27.90 5.19 19.88
N TRP A 186 -27.02 4.35 20.40
CA TRP A 186 -25.75 4.80 20.95
C TRP A 186 -24.70 5.08 19.87
N LEU A 187 -23.87 6.07 20.14
CA LEU A 187 -22.62 6.32 19.42
C LEU A 187 -21.54 5.32 19.87
N ILE A 188 -20.50 5.15 19.05
CA ILE A 188 -19.38 4.23 19.33
C ILE A 188 -18.75 4.45 20.71
N ASN A 189 -18.70 5.70 21.18
CA ASN A 189 -18.13 6.05 22.48
C ASN A 189 -18.99 5.56 23.65
N GLU A 190 -20.32 5.57 23.49
CA GLU A 190 -21.27 5.07 24.49
C GLU A 190 -21.28 3.54 24.50
N LEU A 191 -21.16 2.91 23.32
CA LEU A 191 -20.98 1.46 23.19
C LEU A 191 -19.76 0.96 23.96
N MET A 192 -18.65 1.71 23.92
CA MET A 192 -17.42 1.40 24.64
C MET A 192 -17.61 1.43 26.16
N THR A 193 -18.31 2.43 26.68
CA THR A 193 -18.58 2.57 28.12
C THR A 193 -19.48 1.44 28.62
N MET A 194 -20.56 1.16 27.88
CA MET A 194 -21.50 0.10 28.23
C MET A 194 -20.86 -1.30 28.14
N TYR A 195 -19.95 -1.51 27.19
CA TYR A 195 -19.21 -2.76 27.09
C TYR A 195 -18.28 -3.01 28.29
N ILE A 196 -17.58 -1.97 28.77
CA ILE A 196 -16.69 -2.09 29.93
C ILE A 196 -17.51 -2.50 31.17
N GLN A 197 -18.66 -1.87 31.38
CA GLN A 197 -19.59 -2.21 32.47
C GLN A 197 -20.11 -3.65 32.37
N GLU A 198 -20.47 -4.10 31.16
CA GLU A 198 -20.93 -5.47 30.93
C GLU A 198 -19.82 -6.52 31.18
N LYS A 199 -18.58 -6.21 30.78
CA LYS A 199 -17.43 -7.08 31.03
C LYS A 199 -17.16 -7.23 32.54
N ASP A 200 -17.26 -6.14 33.31
CA ASP A 200 -17.10 -6.18 34.76
C ASP A 200 -18.22 -6.99 35.42
N ARG A 201 -19.46 -6.88 34.93
CA ARG A 201 -20.58 -7.74 35.39
C ARG A 201 -20.30 -9.22 35.12
N LEU A 202 -19.84 -9.56 33.91
CA LEU A 202 -19.50 -10.94 33.57
C LEU A 202 -18.35 -11.47 34.43
N LEU A 203 -17.32 -10.67 34.73
CA LEU A 203 -16.25 -11.12 35.63
C LEU A 203 -16.79 -11.43 37.05
N LEU A 204 -17.67 -10.58 37.57
CA LEU A 204 -18.30 -10.78 38.88
C LEU A 204 -19.22 -12.02 38.93
N GLU A 205 -19.99 -12.28 37.86
CA GLU A 205 -20.81 -13.51 37.77
C GLU A 205 -19.95 -14.77 37.81
N TRP A 206 -18.77 -14.76 37.17
CA TRP A 206 -17.85 -15.89 37.20
C TRP A 206 -17.18 -16.05 38.58
N GLU A 207 -16.84 -14.96 39.27
CA GLU A 207 -16.32 -15.03 40.65
C GLU A 207 -17.35 -15.59 41.65
N ILE A 208 -18.64 -15.26 41.48
CA ILE A 208 -19.72 -15.76 42.35
C ILE A 208 -20.02 -17.25 42.09
N VAL A 209 -19.88 -17.73 40.85
CA VAL A 209 -20.18 -19.13 40.49
C VAL A 209 -19.08 -20.11 40.96
N PHE A 210 -17.89 -19.62 41.28
CA PHE A 210 -16.74 -20.43 41.74
C PHE A 210 -16.38 -20.23 43.23
N ILE A 211 -17.26 -19.62 44.02
CA ILE A 211 -17.22 -19.58 45.50
C ILE A 211 -18.36 -20.45 46.05
#